data_AF-A0A3B8L5Z1-F1
#
_entry.id   AF-A0A3B8L5Z1-F1
#
_cell.length_a   1.000
_cell.length_b   1.000
_cell.length_c   1.000
_cell.angle_alpha   90.00
_cell.angle_beta   90.00
_cell.angle_gamma   90.00
#
_symmetry.space_group_name_H-M   'P 1'
#
loop_
_entity.id
_entity.type
_entity.pdbx_description
1 polymer ?
#
loop_
_entity_poly.entity_id
_entity_poly.type
_entity_poly.pdbx_seq_one_letter_code
_entity_poly.pdbx_strand_id
1 'polypeptide(L)'
;MTDQATPNEQPVESPGNSPAPRRFRWWPAAVIVLLGGGGMLLSWFGLGLDRTYQVFSLWILLPTTVFALLLWWLFACRLGWPVRLVGLLVVVAGLGALRMEEYEGDMVPVVSFRWQPTREERARDYFASVPEPETSAATEVVELSDGDWPEFRGPRRDGVVHGVTLSRDWTTNPPREQWRHPLGQAWSSFAVVGNRVYTQEQRDKIEVVSCWDLQTGEPLWAHRDNDRFNEAMGGPGPRATPTFAGSRIYSLGANGRLNCLDAATGESAWENPPNVLEATSGLNLDWAMSGSPLIVDGRVIVIPGGAEGGVAAFDAGTGELSWASGKRPASYAAPRLAEINGRPTVLCFGGDGLTAYRVEDGGELWHVPWTNGPRVNAALPVSVSPGRLFISSGYGQGAALLEVGVDGKSTTTLWKNKLMKCKFNDPVIHDGHVYGLDEGILVCLDLETGRRRWKRGRYGYGQLLLVGDLIVVQAEKGQVALVEATPDRFRELGKFNALQSKTWNHPVLVGNRLLVRNADEMACFELPVE
;
A
#
# COMPACT_ATOMS: atom_id res chain seq x y z
N MET A 1 -75.38 -75.18 38.56
CA MET A 1 -74.49 -74.20 39.19
C MET A 1 -73.09 -74.56 38.74
N THR A 2 -72.64 -73.91 37.65
CA THR A 2 -71.60 -72.84 37.65
C THR A 2 -70.22 -73.44 37.92
N ASP A 3 -69.18 -73.33 37.09
CA ASP A 3 -68.89 -72.42 35.99
C ASP A 3 -67.99 -73.08 34.93
N GLN A 4 -68.23 -72.73 33.67
CA GLN A 4 -67.32 -72.98 32.55
C GLN A 4 -66.21 -71.92 32.59
N ALA A 5 -64.95 -72.36 32.69
CA ALA A 5 -63.79 -71.49 32.49
C ALA A 5 -63.45 -71.43 30.99
N THR A 6 -63.79 -70.31 30.36
CA THR A 6 -63.30 -69.91 29.04
C THR A 6 -61.84 -69.44 29.12
N PRO A 7 -61.01 -69.66 28.09
CA PRO A 7 -59.65 -69.14 28.05
C PRO A 7 -59.67 -67.65 27.72
N ASN A 8 -59.01 -66.84 28.55
CA ASN A 8 -58.90 -65.40 28.38
C ASN A 8 -57.84 -65.10 27.30
N GLU A 9 -58.26 -64.54 26.18
CA GLU A 9 -57.38 -64.02 25.13
C GLU A 9 -56.51 -62.89 25.70
N GLN A 10 -55.19 -62.99 25.48
CA GLN A 10 -54.28 -61.88 25.72
C GLN A 10 -54.54 -60.76 24.69
N PRO A 11 -54.56 -59.48 25.10
CA PRO A 11 -54.61 -58.39 24.14
C PRO A 11 -53.29 -58.35 23.37
N VAL A 12 -53.37 -58.43 22.05
CA VAL A 12 -52.26 -58.18 21.14
C VAL A 12 -51.80 -56.73 21.35
N GLU A 13 -50.63 -56.53 21.95
CA GLU A 13 -49.94 -55.25 21.93
C GLU A 13 -49.70 -54.85 20.46
N SER A 14 -50.28 -53.71 20.08
CA SER A 14 -49.98 -53.07 18.81
C SER A 14 -48.48 -52.72 18.78
N PRO A 15 -47.76 -53.00 17.68
CA PRO A 15 -46.35 -52.65 17.59
C PRO A 15 -46.24 -51.13 17.72
N GLY A 16 -45.62 -50.69 18.81
CA GLY A 16 -45.32 -49.29 19.05
C GLY A 16 -44.69 -48.67 17.80
N ASN A 17 -45.38 -47.68 17.26
CA ASN A 17 -44.96 -46.91 16.10
C ASN A 17 -43.61 -46.26 16.45
N SER A 18 -42.51 -46.94 16.11
CA SER A 18 -41.18 -46.35 16.26
C SER A 18 -41.16 -45.09 15.39
N PRO A 19 -40.85 -43.91 15.94
CA PRO A 19 -40.91 -42.67 15.17
C PRO A 19 -39.98 -42.80 13.96
N ALA A 20 -40.53 -42.65 12.75
CA ALA A 20 -39.79 -42.75 11.51
C ALA A 20 -38.51 -41.89 11.59
N PRO A 21 -37.35 -42.40 11.13
CA PRO A 21 -36.09 -41.67 11.26
C PRO A 21 -36.23 -40.31 10.59
N ARG A 22 -35.93 -39.24 11.34
CA ARG A 22 -35.99 -37.86 10.85
C ARG A 22 -34.99 -37.72 9.70
N ARG A 23 -35.50 -37.78 8.46
CA ARG A 23 -34.68 -37.67 7.25
C ARG A 23 -33.94 -36.32 7.23
N PHE A 24 -32.63 -36.38 7.01
CA PHE A 24 -31.78 -35.21 6.85
C PHE A 24 -32.28 -34.31 5.73
N ARG A 25 -32.53 -33.04 6.04
CA ARG A 25 -33.15 -32.09 5.09
C ARG A 25 -32.08 -31.24 4.41
N TRP A 26 -31.43 -31.80 3.39
CA TRP A 26 -30.31 -31.18 2.67
C TRP A 26 -30.72 -30.09 1.66
N TRP A 27 -31.90 -30.19 1.05
CA TRP A 27 -32.29 -29.30 -0.05
C TRP A 27 -32.30 -27.79 0.26
N PRO A 28 -32.63 -27.29 1.48
CA PRO A 28 -32.57 -25.85 1.75
C PRO A 28 -31.13 -25.33 1.76
N ALA A 29 -30.15 -26.16 2.18
CA ALA A 29 -28.74 -25.80 2.05
C ALA A 29 -28.34 -25.65 0.58
N ALA A 30 -28.81 -26.56 -0.29
CA ALA A 30 -28.56 -26.46 -1.73
C ALA A 30 -29.13 -25.15 -2.32
N VAL A 31 -30.33 -24.74 -1.91
CA VAL A 31 -30.92 -23.45 -2.33
C VAL A 31 -30.11 -22.27 -1.82
N ILE A 32 -29.68 -22.27 -0.55
CA ILE A 32 -28.83 -21.22 0.02
C ILE A 32 -27.53 -21.08 -0.77
N VAL A 33 -26.86 -22.21 -1.08
CA VAL A 33 -25.63 -22.21 -1.88
C VAL A 33 -25.86 -21.71 -3.29
N LEU A 34 -26.96 -22.10 -3.94
CA LEU A 34 -27.30 -21.64 -5.30
C LEU A 34 -27.60 -20.14 -5.34
N LEU A 35 -28.36 -19.62 -4.37
CA LEU A 35 -28.66 -18.18 -4.30
C LEU A 35 -27.42 -17.37 -3.94
N GLY A 36 -26.64 -17.82 -2.95
CA GLY A 36 -25.40 -17.17 -2.55
C GLY A 36 -24.37 -17.17 -3.68
N GLY A 37 -24.09 -18.34 -4.25
CA GLY A 37 -23.16 -18.50 -5.37
C GLY A 37 -23.62 -17.78 -6.63
N GLY A 38 -24.92 -17.83 -6.95
CA GLY A 38 -25.51 -17.09 -8.07
C GLY A 38 -25.39 -15.57 -7.89
N GLY A 39 -25.65 -15.06 -6.68
CA GLY A 39 -25.45 -13.64 -6.35
C GLY A 39 -23.99 -13.21 -6.46
N MET A 40 -23.05 -14.06 -6.00
CA MET A 40 -21.61 -13.81 -6.14
C MET A 40 -21.18 -13.77 -7.61
N LEU A 41 -21.62 -14.74 -8.43
CA LEU A 41 -21.31 -14.78 -9.87
C LEU A 41 -21.90 -13.57 -10.61
N LEU A 42 -23.16 -13.20 -10.30
CA LEU A 42 -23.79 -12.02 -10.88
C LEU A 42 -23.05 -10.75 -10.50
N SER A 43 -22.60 -10.63 -9.25
CA SER A 43 -21.83 -9.47 -8.81
C SER A 43 -20.45 -9.41 -9.50
N TRP A 44 -19.77 -10.56 -9.60
CA TRP A 44 -18.43 -10.67 -10.18
C TRP A 44 -18.39 -10.39 -11.68
N PHE A 45 -19.38 -10.89 -12.43
CA PHE A 45 -19.41 -10.78 -13.90
C PHE A 45 -20.42 -9.76 -14.45
N GLY A 46 -21.45 -9.41 -13.70
CA GLY A 46 -22.62 -8.70 -14.22
C GLY A 46 -22.65 -7.19 -13.95
N LEU A 47 -21.98 -6.70 -12.90
CA LEU A 47 -22.13 -5.29 -12.48
C LEU A 47 -21.08 -4.33 -13.06
N GLY A 48 -20.06 -4.82 -13.77
CA GLY A 48 -19.02 -3.96 -14.38
C GLY A 48 -18.27 -3.08 -13.38
N LEU A 49 -18.35 -3.41 -12.08
CA LEU A 49 -17.74 -2.66 -10.99
C LEU A 49 -16.22 -2.89 -10.98
N ASP A 50 -15.48 -1.93 -10.45
CA ASP A 50 -14.05 -2.03 -10.17
C ASP A 50 -13.74 -3.29 -9.32
N ARG A 51 -12.53 -3.86 -9.46
CA ARG A 51 -12.12 -5.08 -8.75
C ARG A 51 -12.33 -4.95 -7.24
N THR A 52 -12.03 -3.78 -6.68
CA THR A 52 -12.22 -3.50 -5.25
C THR A 52 -13.69 -3.68 -4.84
N TYR A 53 -14.63 -3.17 -5.63
CA TYR A 53 -16.07 -3.29 -5.36
C TYR A 53 -16.60 -4.72 -5.56
N GLN A 54 -16.05 -5.46 -6.53
CA GLN A 54 -16.36 -6.88 -6.72
C GLN A 54 -15.95 -7.71 -5.49
N VAL A 55 -14.79 -7.40 -4.90
CA VAL A 55 -14.37 -8.07 -3.67
C VAL A 55 -15.25 -7.66 -2.49
N PHE A 56 -15.59 -6.38 -2.34
CA PHE A 56 -16.52 -5.91 -1.29
C PHE A 56 -17.90 -6.58 -1.34
N SER A 57 -18.45 -6.85 -2.53
CA SER A 57 -19.73 -7.54 -2.60
C SER A 57 -19.62 -9.00 -2.14
N LEU A 58 -18.50 -9.68 -2.41
CA LEU A 58 -18.22 -11.01 -1.85
C LEU A 58 -18.16 -10.98 -0.33
N TRP A 59 -17.61 -9.91 0.26
CA TRP A 59 -17.60 -9.70 1.71
C TRP A 59 -18.98 -9.59 2.35
N ILE A 60 -20.00 -9.18 1.59
CA ILE A 60 -21.38 -9.14 2.08
C ILE A 60 -22.05 -10.50 1.82
N LEU A 61 -21.89 -11.03 0.60
CA LEU A 61 -22.61 -12.22 0.16
C LEU A 61 -22.08 -13.51 0.79
N LEU A 62 -20.78 -13.63 1.05
CA LEU A 62 -20.19 -14.85 1.61
C LEU A 62 -20.58 -15.04 3.09
N PRO A 63 -20.39 -14.06 3.99
CA PRO A 63 -20.81 -14.21 5.38
C PRO A 63 -22.31 -14.38 5.53
N THR A 64 -23.12 -13.70 4.71
CA THR A 64 -24.58 -13.88 4.74
C THR A 64 -24.99 -15.28 4.29
N THR A 65 -24.34 -15.84 3.26
CA THR A 65 -24.56 -17.23 2.83
C THR A 65 -24.14 -18.22 3.90
N VAL A 66 -22.95 -18.04 4.52
CA VAL A 66 -22.46 -18.88 5.62
C VAL A 66 -23.40 -18.79 6.83
N PHE A 67 -23.85 -17.59 7.19
CA PHE A 67 -24.79 -17.39 8.29
C PHE A 67 -26.13 -18.09 8.03
N ALA A 68 -26.67 -18.00 6.81
CA ALA A 68 -27.86 -18.74 6.42
C ALA A 68 -27.66 -20.26 6.50
N LEU A 69 -26.48 -20.77 6.10
CA LEU A 69 -26.13 -22.19 6.25
C LEU A 69 -26.02 -22.61 7.72
N LEU A 70 -25.49 -21.76 8.60
CA LEU A 70 -25.44 -22.01 10.05
C LEU A 70 -26.85 -22.06 10.65
N LEU A 71 -27.74 -21.13 10.27
CA LEU A 71 -29.15 -21.18 10.69
C LEU A 71 -29.83 -22.46 10.18
N TRP A 72 -29.57 -22.86 8.94
CA TRP A 72 -30.09 -24.12 8.42
C TRP A 72 -29.55 -25.33 9.21
N TRP A 73 -28.25 -25.38 9.51
CA TRP A 73 -27.62 -26.43 10.28
C TRP A 73 -28.20 -26.54 11.69
N LEU A 74 -28.41 -25.40 12.36
CA LEU A 74 -28.89 -25.36 13.74
C LEU A 74 -30.38 -25.67 13.85
N PHE A 75 -31.21 -25.23 12.89
CA PHE A 75 -32.67 -25.29 13.05
C PHE A 75 -33.38 -26.20 12.04
N ALA A 76 -32.85 -26.34 10.82
CA ALA A 76 -33.61 -26.88 9.68
C ALA A 76 -33.09 -28.21 9.10
N CYS A 77 -31.90 -28.68 9.50
CA CYS A 77 -31.27 -29.90 8.98
C CYS A 77 -31.89 -31.21 9.51
N ARG A 78 -32.69 -31.13 10.58
CA ARG A 78 -33.38 -32.24 11.28
C ARG A 78 -32.48 -33.29 11.96
N LEU A 79 -31.16 -33.09 12.03
CA LEU A 79 -30.23 -33.94 12.80
C LEU A 79 -30.47 -33.89 14.32
N GLY A 80 -29.93 -34.85 15.08
CA GLY A 80 -29.95 -34.81 16.55
C GLY A 80 -29.12 -33.63 17.09
N TRP A 81 -29.53 -33.06 18.22
CA TRP A 81 -28.84 -31.94 18.86
C TRP A 81 -27.34 -32.20 19.13
N PRO A 82 -26.92 -33.40 19.58
CA PRO A 82 -25.49 -33.69 19.77
C PRO A 82 -24.66 -33.53 18.50
N VAL A 83 -25.16 -34.00 17.36
CA VAL A 83 -24.47 -33.88 16.06
C VAL A 83 -24.38 -32.42 15.62
N ARG A 84 -25.45 -31.64 15.83
CA ARG A 84 -25.46 -30.21 15.50
C ARG A 84 -24.44 -29.43 16.33
N LEU A 85 -24.36 -29.73 17.63
CA LEU A 85 -23.42 -29.11 18.55
C LEU A 85 -21.98 -29.48 18.22
N VAL A 86 -21.68 -30.74 17.92
CA VAL A 86 -20.33 -31.16 17.49
C VAL A 86 -19.93 -30.45 16.20
N GLY A 87 -20.82 -30.38 15.20
CA GLY A 87 -20.54 -29.64 13.97
C GLY A 87 -20.29 -28.14 14.21
N LEU A 88 -21.08 -27.51 15.10
CA LEU A 88 -20.87 -26.13 15.49
C LEU A 88 -19.51 -25.95 16.18
N LEU A 89 -19.15 -26.84 17.11
CA LEU A 89 -17.87 -26.80 17.81
C LEU A 89 -16.69 -26.96 16.84
N VAL A 90 -16.78 -27.83 15.83
CA VAL A 90 -15.73 -27.97 14.81
C VAL A 90 -15.58 -26.68 14.00
N VAL A 91 -16.67 -26.04 13.59
CA VAL A 91 -16.62 -24.76 12.87
C VAL A 91 -16.03 -23.67 13.76
N VAL A 92 -16.47 -23.56 15.01
CA VAL A 92 -15.95 -22.59 15.98
C VAL A 92 -14.48 -22.83 16.27
N ALA A 93 -14.04 -24.08 16.42
CA ALA A 93 -12.64 -24.43 16.62
C ALA A 93 -11.79 -24.13 15.38
N GLY A 94 -12.29 -24.40 14.18
CA GLY A 94 -11.62 -24.07 12.92
C GLY A 94 -11.44 -22.57 12.74
N LEU A 95 -12.50 -21.78 12.93
CA LEU A 95 -12.42 -20.30 12.92
C LEU A 95 -11.56 -19.79 14.10
N GLY A 96 -11.64 -20.46 15.24
CA GLY A 96 -10.82 -20.26 16.43
C GLY A 96 -9.35 -20.63 16.26
N ALA A 97 -8.97 -21.33 15.20
CA ALA A 97 -7.58 -21.59 14.85
C ALA A 97 -7.00 -20.51 13.92
N LEU A 98 -7.85 -19.79 13.18
CA LEU A 98 -7.44 -18.80 12.18
C LEU A 98 -7.40 -17.39 12.75
N ARG A 99 -6.29 -16.68 12.54
CA ARG A 99 -6.14 -15.24 12.77
C ARG A 99 -6.26 -14.53 11.43
N MET A 100 -7.07 -13.47 11.39
CA MET A 100 -7.04 -12.54 10.28
C MET A 100 -5.93 -11.53 10.55
N GLU A 101 -4.97 -11.44 9.63
CA GLU A 101 -3.86 -10.48 9.74
C GLU A 101 -4.29 -9.14 9.14
N GLU A 102 -4.59 -9.13 7.84
CA GLU A 102 -4.76 -7.90 7.03
C GLU A 102 -5.56 -8.17 5.75
N TYR A 103 -5.57 -7.18 4.83
CA TYR A 103 -6.13 -7.27 3.48
C TYR A 103 -5.05 -7.01 2.40
N GLU A 104 -5.09 -7.73 1.27
CA GLU A 104 -4.42 -7.38 0.01
C GLU A 104 -5.04 -6.10 -0.60
N GLY A 105 -4.40 -5.51 -1.62
CA GLY A 105 -4.81 -4.20 -2.15
C GLY A 105 -6.13 -4.23 -2.92
N ASP A 106 -6.60 -5.41 -3.32
CA ASP A 106 -7.95 -5.66 -3.85
C ASP A 106 -8.93 -6.04 -2.74
N MET A 107 -8.55 -5.90 -1.46
CA MET A 107 -9.36 -6.21 -0.28
C MET A 107 -9.57 -7.71 -0.03
N VAL A 108 -8.69 -8.59 -0.52
CA VAL A 108 -8.72 -10.04 -0.17
C VAL A 108 -8.07 -10.26 1.21
N PRO A 109 -8.69 -11.01 2.14
CA PRO A 109 -8.13 -11.17 3.48
C PRO A 109 -6.94 -12.13 3.50
N VAL A 110 -5.93 -11.80 4.30
CA VAL A 110 -4.80 -12.67 4.61
C VAL A 110 -5.07 -13.33 5.96
N VAL A 111 -5.10 -14.66 5.98
CA VAL A 111 -5.31 -15.46 7.20
C VAL A 111 -4.07 -16.30 7.52
N SER A 112 -3.75 -16.37 8.81
CA SER A 112 -2.66 -17.18 9.36
C SER A 112 -3.22 -18.08 10.47
N PHE A 113 -2.44 -19.07 10.89
CA PHE A 113 -2.82 -19.85 12.08
C PHE A 113 -2.40 -19.10 13.35
N ARG A 114 -3.24 -19.15 14.40
CA ARG A 114 -2.99 -18.45 15.68
C ARG A 114 -1.67 -18.83 16.38
N TRP A 115 -1.11 -20.01 16.07
CA TRP A 115 0.17 -20.48 16.62
C TRP A 115 1.38 -20.05 15.78
N GLN A 116 1.19 -19.38 14.65
CA GLN A 116 2.29 -18.78 13.90
C GLN A 116 2.66 -17.42 14.52
N PRO A 117 3.97 -17.13 14.68
CA PRO A 117 4.40 -15.87 15.25
C PRO A 117 3.90 -14.71 14.38
N THR A 118 3.43 -13.64 15.03
CA THR A 118 3.05 -12.41 14.33
C THR A 118 4.27 -11.74 13.72
N ARG A 119 4.03 -10.78 12.82
CA ARG A 119 5.07 -9.91 12.24
C ARG A 119 5.78 -9.12 13.32
N GLU A 120 5.00 -8.57 14.24
CA GLU A 120 5.45 -7.83 15.40
C GLU A 120 6.33 -8.68 16.32
N GLU A 121 5.94 -9.93 16.60
CA GLU A 121 6.75 -10.87 17.39
C GLU A 121 8.09 -11.16 16.70
N ARG A 122 8.10 -11.43 15.38
CA ARG A 122 9.36 -11.65 14.64
C ARG A 122 10.29 -10.44 14.67
N ALA A 123 9.76 -9.24 14.46
CA ALA A 123 10.54 -8.01 14.51
C ALA A 123 11.09 -7.77 15.93
N ARG A 124 10.25 -7.93 16.96
CA ARG A 124 10.66 -7.77 18.36
C ARG A 124 11.76 -8.76 18.75
N ASP A 125 11.59 -10.04 18.41
CA ASP A 125 12.57 -11.08 18.73
C ASP A 125 13.90 -10.82 18.01
N TYR A 126 13.85 -10.33 16.76
CA TYR A 126 15.04 -9.90 16.01
C TYR A 126 15.74 -8.72 16.70
N PHE A 127 15.03 -7.61 16.98
CA PHE A 127 15.63 -6.43 17.61
C PHE A 127 16.07 -6.67 19.06
N ALA A 128 15.53 -7.68 19.74
CA ALA A 128 16.04 -8.12 21.04
C ALA A 128 17.37 -8.90 20.92
N SER A 129 17.65 -9.49 19.76
CA SER A 129 18.87 -10.27 19.49
C SER A 129 20.02 -9.45 18.91
N VAL A 130 19.72 -8.33 18.26
CA VAL A 130 20.71 -7.44 17.67
C VAL A 130 21.16 -6.42 18.73
N PRO A 131 22.47 -6.24 18.97
CA PRO A 131 22.96 -5.19 19.85
C PRO A 131 22.38 -3.84 19.42
N GLU A 132 21.97 -3.01 20.39
CA GLU A 132 21.63 -1.63 20.03
C GLU A 132 22.87 -0.97 19.43
N PRO A 133 22.73 -0.28 18.27
CA PRO A 133 23.87 0.39 17.68
C PRO A 133 24.43 1.38 18.70
N GLU A 134 25.72 1.26 18.99
CA GLU A 134 26.40 2.31 19.75
C GLU A 134 26.30 3.58 18.92
N THR A 135 25.73 4.65 19.48
CA THR A 135 25.75 5.98 18.87
C THR A 135 27.20 6.42 18.77
N SER A 136 27.88 5.99 17.70
CA SER A 136 29.22 6.45 17.39
C SER A 136 29.09 7.95 17.12
N ALA A 137 29.82 8.74 17.91
CA ALA A 137 29.95 10.19 17.76
C ALA A 137 30.71 10.57 16.46
N ALA A 138 30.60 9.76 15.41
CA ALA A 138 31.20 10.01 14.12
C ALA A 138 30.55 11.25 13.51
N THR A 139 31.31 12.33 13.56
CA THR A 139 31.06 13.66 13.01
C THR A 139 31.13 13.66 11.47
N GLU A 140 30.69 12.58 10.84
CA GLU A 140 30.72 12.45 9.38
C GLU A 140 29.52 13.19 8.80
N VAL A 141 29.80 14.30 8.12
CA VAL A 141 28.78 15.04 7.37
C VAL A 141 28.34 14.14 6.22
N VAL A 142 27.07 13.72 6.26
CA VAL A 142 26.46 13.01 5.14
C VAL A 142 26.17 14.04 4.06
N GLU A 143 26.72 13.83 2.87
CA GLU A 143 26.55 14.69 1.69
C GLU A 143 25.98 13.89 0.51
N LEU A 144 25.23 14.57 -0.36
CA LEU A 144 24.68 13.97 -1.56
C LEU A 144 25.76 13.74 -2.60
N SER A 145 25.72 12.56 -3.20
CA SER A 145 26.54 12.17 -4.34
C SER A 145 25.69 11.78 -5.55
N ASP A 146 26.31 11.82 -6.73
CA ASP A 146 25.65 11.36 -7.95
C ASP A 146 25.25 9.88 -7.81
N GLY A 147 24.01 9.57 -8.15
CA GLY A 147 23.45 8.21 -8.05
C GLY A 147 22.75 7.90 -6.72
N ASP A 148 22.78 8.81 -5.74
CA ASP A 148 22.00 8.68 -4.52
C ASP A 148 20.48 8.75 -4.77
N TRP A 149 19.72 8.23 -3.81
CA TRP A 149 18.26 8.17 -3.83
C TRP A 149 17.67 8.88 -2.61
N PRO A 150 17.77 10.21 -2.51
CA PRO A 150 17.60 10.92 -1.24
C PRO A 150 16.16 11.02 -0.75
N GLU A 151 15.16 10.73 -1.60
CA GLU A 151 13.76 10.96 -1.27
C GLU A 151 12.83 9.96 -1.95
N PHE A 152 11.54 10.06 -1.61
CA PHE A 152 10.50 9.21 -2.18
C PHE A 152 10.50 9.23 -3.71
N ARG A 153 10.68 8.07 -4.34
CA ARG A 153 10.80 7.91 -5.79
C ARG A 153 11.98 8.66 -6.43
N GLY A 154 13.06 8.84 -5.68
CA GLY A 154 14.32 9.36 -6.17
C GLY A 154 14.34 10.89 -6.26
N PRO A 155 15.47 11.49 -6.68
CA PRO A 155 15.73 12.93 -6.56
C PRO A 155 14.78 13.84 -7.37
N ARG A 156 13.90 13.26 -8.18
CA ARG A 156 12.86 13.99 -8.94
C ARG A 156 11.44 13.46 -8.72
N ARG A 157 11.25 12.52 -7.79
CA ARG A 157 9.99 11.82 -7.51
C ARG A 157 9.32 11.18 -8.74
N ASP A 158 10.10 10.74 -9.72
CA ASP A 158 9.61 10.06 -10.93
C ASP A 158 9.84 8.54 -10.90
N GLY A 159 10.67 8.05 -9.98
CA GLY A 159 11.11 6.66 -9.90
C GLY A 159 11.80 6.19 -11.18
N VAL A 160 12.63 7.07 -11.73
CA VAL A 160 13.55 6.78 -12.83
C VAL A 160 14.96 6.70 -12.28
N VAL A 161 15.65 5.60 -12.60
CA VAL A 161 17.06 5.38 -12.27
C VAL A 161 17.91 5.78 -13.48
N HIS A 162 18.93 6.60 -13.24
CA HIS A 162 19.86 7.07 -14.27
C HIS A 162 21.24 6.45 -14.10
N GLY A 163 22.00 6.37 -15.20
CA GLY A 163 23.39 5.92 -15.18
C GLY A 163 23.60 4.42 -14.91
N VAL A 164 22.52 3.63 -14.93
CA VAL A 164 22.56 2.17 -14.72
C VAL A 164 22.01 1.48 -15.96
N THR A 165 22.76 0.51 -16.47
CA THR A 165 22.33 -0.38 -17.56
C THR A 165 22.25 -1.80 -17.01
N LEU A 166 21.04 -2.30 -16.79
CA LEU A 166 20.81 -3.64 -16.28
C LEU A 166 20.97 -4.68 -17.37
N SER A 167 21.57 -5.82 -17.03
CA SER A 167 21.56 -6.99 -17.88
C SER A 167 20.13 -7.50 -18.06
N ARG A 168 19.79 -7.81 -19.31
CA ARG A 168 18.49 -8.39 -19.69
C ARG A 168 18.37 -9.88 -19.34
N ASP A 169 19.48 -10.57 -19.13
CA ASP A 169 19.48 -12.02 -18.93
C ASP A 169 19.53 -12.41 -17.45
N TRP A 170 18.39 -12.21 -16.78
CA TRP A 170 18.18 -12.68 -15.41
C TRP A 170 17.99 -14.20 -15.31
N THR A 171 17.91 -14.90 -16.44
CA THR A 171 17.78 -16.37 -16.44
C THR A 171 19.15 -17.01 -16.23
N THR A 172 20.16 -16.55 -16.96
CA THR A 172 21.53 -17.05 -16.85
C THR A 172 22.31 -16.34 -15.75
N ASN A 173 22.06 -15.04 -15.53
CA ASN A 173 22.72 -14.24 -14.50
C ASN A 173 21.68 -13.65 -13.53
N PRO A 174 21.10 -14.46 -12.63
CA PRO A 174 20.04 -13.98 -11.74
C PRO A 174 20.57 -12.98 -10.71
N PRO A 175 19.71 -12.06 -10.23
CA PRO A 175 20.01 -11.22 -9.07
C PRO A 175 20.47 -12.03 -7.85
N ARG A 176 21.41 -11.49 -7.08
CA ARG A 176 22.01 -12.16 -5.91
C ARG A 176 21.64 -11.45 -4.62
N GLU A 177 21.04 -12.17 -3.68
CA GLU A 177 20.78 -11.65 -2.33
C GLU A 177 22.10 -11.36 -1.62
N GLN A 178 22.23 -10.14 -1.07
CA GLN A 178 23.39 -9.69 -0.31
C GLN A 178 23.13 -9.83 1.19
N TRP A 179 21.98 -9.33 1.64
CA TRP A 179 21.53 -9.40 3.02
C TRP A 179 20.00 -9.30 3.11
N ARG A 180 19.46 -9.72 4.26
CA ARG A 180 18.04 -9.70 4.59
C ARG A 180 17.84 -9.61 6.09
N HIS A 181 16.90 -8.77 6.52
CA HIS A 181 16.57 -8.56 7.92
C HIS A 181 15.06 -8.49 8.14
N PRO A 182 14.53 -9.07 9.25
CA PRO A 182 13.23 -8.67 9.77
C PRO A 182 13.19 -7.16 10.03
N LEU A 183 12.03 -6.55 9.78
CA LEU A 183 11.81 -5.12 9.94
C LEU A 183 10.44 -4.87 10.58
N GLY A 184 10.30 -3.78 11.33
CA GLY A 184 9.01 -3.35 11.84
C GLY A 184 8.02 -2.96 10.73
N GLN A 185 6.74 -2.99 11.08
CA GLN A 185 5.64 -2.78 10.12
C GLN A 185 5.57 -1.33 9.64
N ALA A 186 5.54 -1.11 8.33
CA ALA A 186 5.34 0.18 7.68
C ALA A 186 5.22 0.04 6.15
N TRP A 187 4.71 1.10 5.49
CA TRP A 187 4.67 1.22 4.02
C TRP A 187 5.70 2.22 3.46
N SER A 188 6.60 2.72 4.33
CA SER A 188 7.75 3.55 3.95
C SER A 188 8.62 2.87 2.89
N SER A 189 9.16 3.61 1.95
CA SER A 189 10.24 3.16 1.05
C SER A 189 11.60 3.42 1.72
N PHE A 190 12.66 3.60 0.93
CA PHE A 190 13.99 3.97 1.41
C PHE A 190 14.40 5.33 0.86
N ALA A 191 15.15 6.08 1.66
CA ALA A 191 16.09 7.08 1.15
C ALA A 191 17.51 6.51 1.29
N VAL A 192 18.37 6.73 0.31
CA VAL A 192 19.75 6.23 0.29
C VAL A 192 20.69 7.37 -0.07
N VAL A 193 21.67 7.62 0.78
CA VAL A 193 22.71 8.65 0.57
C VAL A 193 24.06 8.06 0.94
N GLY A 194 24.96 7.94 -0.03
CA GLY A 194 26.20 7.20 0.12
C GLY A 194 25.93 5.75 0.57
N ASN A 195 26.53 5.34 1.69
CA ASN A 195 26.35 4.00 2.25
C ASN A 195 25.22 3.89 3.29
N ARG A 196 24.37 4.92 3.43
CA ARG A 196 23.33 4.98 4.47
C ARG A 196 21.94 4.82 3.87
N VAL A 197 21.15 3.91 4.46
CA VAL A 197 19.77 3.61 4.09
C VAL A 197 18.84 4.05 5.20
N TYR A 198 17.89 4.92 4.91
CA TYR A 198 16.91 5.45 5.86
C TYR A 198 15.51 4.96 5.54
N THR A 199 14.75 4.57 6.56
CA THR A 199 13.34 4.17 6.42
C THR A 199 12.56 4.39 7.71
N GLN A 200 11.24 4.17 7.68
CA GLN A 200 10.40 4.21 8.88
C GLN A 200 9.74 2.85 9.16
N GLU A 201 9.49 2.56 10.43
CA GLU A 201 8.88 1.31 10.89
C GLU A 201 8.17 1.45 12.24
N GLN A 202 7.19 0.59 12.51
CA GLN A 202 6.57 0.44 13.83
C GLN A 202 7.21 -0.73 14.57
N ARG A 203 7.65 -0.47 15.81
CA ARG A 203 8.09 -1.50 16.75
C ARG A 203 7.29 -1.36 18.04
N ASP A 204 6.39 -2.30 18.31
CA ASP A 204 5.48 -2.22 19.47
C ASP A 204 4.85 -0.82 19.61
N LYS A 205 5.08 -0.11 20.72
CA LYS A 205 4.45 1.19 21.01
C LYS A 205 5.21 2.40 20.46
N ILE A 206 6.24 2.20 19.65
CA ILE A 206 7.06 3.28 19.11
C ILE A 206 7.11 3.25 17.58
N GLU A 207 7.05 4.43 16.97
CA GLU A 207 7.45 4.65 15.59
C GLU A 207 8.95 4.93 15.55
N VAL A 208 9.65 4.36 14.57
CA VAL A 208 11.10 4.42 14.44
C VAL A 208 11.47 4.96 13.07
N VAL A 209 12.37 5.94 13.04
CA VAL A 209 13.17 6.24 11.86
C VAL A 209 14.50 5.51 12.04
N SER A 210 14.84 4.59 11.15
CA SER A 210 16.03 3.76 11.27
C SER A 210 17.02 4.02 10.13
N CYS A 211 18.31 3.96 10.46
CA CYS A 211 19.41 4.02 9.51
C CYS A 211 20.20 2.72 9.51
N TRP A 212 20.60 2.29 8.32
CA TRP A 212 21.27 1.01 8.08
C TRP A 212 22.42 1.20 7.11
N ASP A 213 23.43 0.34 7.22
CA ASP A 213 24.53 0.27 6.27
C ASP A 213 24.07 -0.44 4.98
N LEU A 214 24.22 0.21 3.83
CA LEU A 214 23.80 -0.33 2.53
C LEU A 214 24.57 -1.60 2.15
N GLN A 215 25.85 -1.69 2.53
CA GLN A 215 26.73 -2.79 2.15
C GLN A 215 26.52 -4.01 3.05
N THR A 216 26.45 -3.83 4.36
CA THR A 216 26.37 -4.93 5.34
C THR A 216 24.96 -5.27 5.77
N GLY A 217 24.03 -4.33 5.70
CA GLY A 217 22.68 -4.46 6.26
C GLY A 217 22.63 -4.27 7.78
N GLU A 218 23.72 -3.84 8.41
CA GLU A 218 23.78 -3.63 9.86
C GLU A 218 23.08 -2.32 10.27
N PRO A 219 22.39 -2.28 11.41
CA PRO A 219 21.78 -1.04 11.91
C PRO A 219 22.86 -0.05 12.36
N LEU A 220 22.70 1.22 11.96
CA LEU A 220 23.61 2.31 12.31
C LEU A 220 23.05 3.19 13.43
N TRP A 221 21.76 3.51 13.39
CA TRP A 221 21.05 4.24 14.46
C TRP A 221 19.54 4.08 14.32
N ALA A 222 18.80 4.41 15.39
CA ALA A 222 17.33 4.42 15.39
C ALA A 222 16.79 5.57 16.25
N HIS A 223 16.08 6.52 15.64
CA HIS A 223 15.29 7.54 16.34
C HIS A 223 13.93 6.97 16.72
N ARG A 224 13.42 7.31 17.91
CA ARG A 224 12.21 6.69 18.48
C ARG A 224 11.21 7.75 18.91
N ASP A 225 9.99 7.64 18.40
CA ASP A 225 8.84 8.42 18.84
C ASP A 225 7.84 7.51 19.56
N ASN A 226 7.36 7.95 20.73
CA ASN A 226 6.30 7.26 21.47
C ASN A 226 4.95 7.47 20.78
N ASP A 227 4.77 6.76 19.67
CA ASP A 227 3.59 6.84 18.82
C ASP A 227 3.26 5.46 18.25
N ARG A 228 1.97 5.24 18.01
CA ARG A 228 1.49 4.04 17.32
C ARG A 228 0.24 4.36 16.53
N PHE A 229 0.30 4.04 15.26
CA PHE A 229 -0.87 3.98 14.40
C PHE A 229 -1.22 2.52 14.08
N ASN A 230 -2.51 2.22 13.98
CA ASN A 230 -2.98 0.91 13.58
C ASN A 230 -4.39 0.99 12.97
N GLU A 231 -4.58 0.32 11.85
CA GLU A 231 -5.86 0.16 11.17
C GLU A 231 -5.91 -1.19 10.43
N ALA A 232 -7.11 -1.63 10.05
CA ALA A 232 -7.36 -3.02 9.66
C ALA A 232 -6.83 -3.42 8.26
N MET A 233 -6.66 -2.49 7.33
CA MET A 233 -6.30 -2.76 5.93
C MET A 233 -4.78 -2.84 5.72
N GLY A 234 -4.06 -1.80 6.09
CA GLY A 234 -2.62 -1.66 5.94
C GLY A 234 -1.83 -1.99 7.21
N GLY A 235 -2.49 -2.28 8.34
CA GLY A 235 -1.81 -2.66 9.57
C GLY A 235 -1.09 -1.50 10.27
N PRO A 236 -0.16 -1.78 11.20
CA PRO A 236 0.51 -0.75 11.97
C PRO A 236 1.51 0.10 11.18
N GLY A 237 1.79 1.28 11.73
CA GLY A 237 3.00 2.05 11.43
C GLY A 237 2.93 3.10 10.32
N PRO A 238 4.04 3.83 10.12
CA PRO A 238 4.15 4.95 9.20
C PRO A 238 4.13 4.53 7.72
N ARG A 239 3.69 5.45 6.87
CA ARG A 239 3.55 5.22 5.42
C ARG A 239 4.50 6.08 4.58
N ALA A 240 4.81 7.28 5.06
CA ALA A 240 5.72 8.20 4.37
C ALA A 240 7.15 7.66 4.31
N THR A 241 7.90 8.10 3.32
CA THR A 241 9.35 7.84 3.18
C THR A 241 10.11 9.06 3.66
N PRO A 242 11.19 8.90 4.47
CA PRO A 242 12.02 10.03 4.85
C PRO A 242 12.65 10.72 3.62
N THR A 243 12.89 12.02 3.72
CA THR A 243 13.58 12.81 2.72
C THR A 243 14.87 13.35 3.30
N PHE A 244 15.98 13.09 2.62
CA PHE A 244 17.27 13.70 2.93
C PHE A 244 17.38 15.08 2.28
N ALA A 245 17.78 16.09 3.06
CA ALA A 245 18.20 17.38 2.53
C ALA A 245 19.17 18.07 3.50
N GLY A 246 20.28 18.60 3.00
CA GLY A 246 21.22 19.40 3.80
C GLY A 246 21.73 18.71 5.07
N SER A 247 22.15 17.44 4.98
CA SER A 247 22.62 16.62 6.10
C SER A 247 21.57 16.37 7.19
N ARG A 248 20.29 16.48 6.82
CA ARG A 248 19.12 16.21 7.67
C ARG A 248 18.21 15.18 7.01
N ILE A 249 17.51 14.42 7.85
CA ILE A 249 16.43 13.53 7.48
C ILE A 249 15.12 14.12 7.97
N TYR A 250 14.19 14.38 7.04
CA TYR A 250 12.84 14.83 7.33
C TYR A 250 11.87 13.67 7.18
N SER A 251 11.13 13.35 8.24
CA SER A 251 10.19 12.21 8.23
C SER A 251 8.82 12.63 8.74
N LEU A 252 7.77 12.01 8.19
CA LEU A 252 6.39 12.21 8.64
C LEU A 252 5.86 10.89 9.24
N GLY A 253 5.55 10.91 10.53
CA GLY A 253 4.94 9.78 11.25
C GLY A 253 3.48 9.56 10.83
N ALA A 254 2.92 8.39 11.16
CA ALA A 254 1.56 8.03 10.74
C ALA A 254 0.48 8.98 11.28
N ASN A 255 0.71 9.51 12.49
CA ASN A 255 -0.18 10.46 13.17
C ASN A 255 0.24 11.93 12.99
N GLY A 256 1.06 12.23 11.98
CA GLY A 256 1.37 13.61 11.61
C GLY A 256 2.54 14.25 12.35
N ARG A 257 3.28 13.53 13.18
CA ARG A 257 4.54 14.03 13.75
C ARG A 257 5.55 14.27 12.63
N LEU A 258 6.05 15.50 12.50
CA LEU A 258 7.07 15.87 11.52
C LEU A 258 8.41 16.02 12.25
N ASN A 259 9.39 15.20 11.89
CA ASN A 259 10.73 15.25 12.47
C ASN A 259 11.73 15.87 11.49
N CYS A 260 12.78 16.47 12.05
CA CYS A 260 14.03 16.78 11.39
C CYS A 260 15.15 16.18 12.23
N LEU A 261 15.88 15.22 11.66
CA LEU A 261 16.90 14.45 12.34
C LEU A 261 18.25 14.73 11.70
N ASP A 262 19.31 14.71 12.50
CA ASP A 262 20.67 14.61 11.97
C ASP A 262 20.84 13.29 11.18
N ALA A 263 21.31 13.37 9.94
CA ALA A 263 21.41 12.18 9.10
C ALA A 263 22.48 11.18 9.58
N ALA A 264 23.52 11.65 10.26
CA ALA A 264 24.61 10.80 10.73
C ALA A 264 24.25 10.09 12.04
N THR A 265 23.56 10.77 12.96
CA THR A 265 23.30 10.28 14.33
C THR A 265 21.85 9.90 14.62
N GLY A 266 20.89 10.41 13.85
CA GLY A 266 19.46 10.24 14.11
C GLY A 266 18.92 11.13 15.23
N GLU A 267 19.73 12.01 15.83
CA GLU A 267 19.28 12.92 16.87
C GLU A 267 18.35 14.00 16.31
N SER A 268 17.34 14.39 17.09
CA SER A 268 16.41 15.46 16.69
C SER A 268 17.15 16.79 16.57
N ALA A 269 17.11 17.39 15.38
CA ALA A 269 17.63 18.72 15.12
C ALA A 269 16.64 19.83 15.56
N TRP A 270 15.36 19.49 15.70
CA TRP A 270 14.34 20.38 16.25
C TRP A 270 14.11 20.08 17.73
N GLU A 271 14.01 21.14 18.54
CA GLU A 271 13.71 21.01 19.98
C GLU A 271 12.25 20.54 20.19
N ASN A 272 11.32 21.08 19.40
CA ASN A 272 9.89 20.78 19.50
C ASN A 272 9.33 20.37 18.12
N PRO A 273 9.50 19.11 17.68
CA PRO A 273 8.94 18.62 16.43
C PRO A 273 7.42 18.84 16.36
N PRO A 274 6.88 19.52 15.32
CA PRO A 274 5.46 19.83 15.25
C PRO A 274 4.62 18.59 14.89
N ASN A 275 3.34 18.63 15.26
CA ASN A 275 2.33 17.75 14.66
C ASN A 275 1.58 18.53 13.57
N VAL A 276 1.64 18.03 12.33
CA VAL A 276 1.08 18.72 11.16
C VAL A 276 -0.44 18.76 11.17
N LEU A 277 -1.11 17.78 11.82
CA LEU A 277 -2.56 17.74 11.93
C LEU A 277 -3.04 18.76 12.96
N GLU A 278 -2.33 18.90 14.08
CA GLU A 278 -2.62 19.94 15.07
C GLU A 278 -2.40 21.34 14.48
N ALA A 279 -1.30 21.53 13.75
CA ALA A 279 -0.95 22.81 13.13
C ALA A 279 -1.97 23.32 12.09
N THR A 280 -2.80 22.45 11.52
CA THR A 280 -3.79 22.80 10.48
C THR A 280 -5.24 22.55 10.89
N SER A 281 -5.49 22.21 12.16
CA SER A 281 -6.80 21.77 12.64
C SER A 281 -7.37 20.62 11.77
N GLY A 282 -6.50 19.66 11.45
CA GLY A 282 -6.75 18.49 10.60
C GLY A 282 -7.19 17.26 11.38
N LEU A 283 -7.83 16.34 10.66
CA LEU A 283 -8.08 14.98 11.15
C LEU A 283 -7.16 14.04 10.39
N ASN A 284 -6.67 13.00 11.06
CA ASN A 284 -5.85 11.99 10.39
C ASN A 284 -6.68 11.26 9.31
N LEU A 285 -5.99 10.79 8.29
CA LEU A 285 -6.54 9.95 7.22
C LEU A 285 -6.84 8.54 7.74
N ASP A 286 -7.84 7.88 7.14
CA ASP A 286 -8.24 6.51 7.50
C ASP A 286 -7.07 5.51 7.40
N TRP A 287 -6.13 5.72 6.46
CA TRP A 287 -4.93 4.88 6.26
C TRP A 287 -3.61 5.58 6.61
N ALA A 288 -3.70 6.57 7.52
CA ALA A 288 -2.61 7.42 8.00
C ALA A 288 -2.03 8.42 7.00
N MET A 289 -1.23 9.34 7.54
CA MET A 289 -0.39 10.23 6.76
C MET A 289 0.64 9.44 5.95
N SER A 290 0.70 9.72 4.64
CA SER A 290 1.55 8.99 3.68
C SER A 290 2.33 9.89 2.72
N GLY A 291 1.99 11.17 2.62
CA GLY A 291 2.70 12.11 1.77
C GLY A 291 4.11 12.41 2.29
N SER A 292 5.12 11.74 1.72
CA SER A 292 6.55 11.97 2.02
C SER A 292 6.91 13.46 1.92
N PRO A 293 7.54 14.07 2.95
CA PRO A 293 7.81 15.51 2.97
C PRO A 293 8.60 15.99 1.75
N LEU A 294 8.21 17.11 1.13
CA LEU A 294 8.94 17.76 0.05
C LEU A 294 9.80 18.89 0.62
N ILE A 295 11.10 18.89 0.35
CA ILE A 295 12.00 19.94 0.81
C ILE A 295 12.32 20.85 -0.38
N VAL A 296 12.02 22.14 -0.26
CA VAL A 296 12.30 23.13 -1.29
C VAL A 296 12.49 24.51 -0.65
N ASP A 297 13.52 25.25 -1.06
CA ASP A 297 13.80 26.62 -0.62
C ASP A 297 13.72 26.81 0.91
N GLY A 298 14.36 25.90 1.66
CA GLY A 298 14.40 25.94 3.12
C GLY A 298 13.07 25.61 3.80
N ARG A 299 12.12 25.00 3.09
CA ARG A 299 10.79 24.62 3.61
C ARG A 299 10.54 23.14 3.50
N VAL A 300 9.82 22.59 4.46
CA VAL A 300 9.28 21.23 4.47
C VAL A 300 7.79 21.30 4.19
N ILE A 301 7.37 20.84 3.03
CA ILE A 301 5.99 20.91 2.54
C ILE A 301 5.31 19.56 2.71
N VAL A 302 4.11 19.59 3.27
CA VAL A 302 3.25 18.43 3.55
C VAL A 302 1.79 18.73 3.22
N ILE A 303 0.98 17.68 3.07
CA ILE A 303 -0.47 17.76 2.76
C ILE A 303 -1.28 17.22 3.94
N PRO A 304 -1.31 17.91 5.10
CA PRO A 304 -2.00 17.43 6.30
C PRO A 304 -3.52 17.40 6.12
N GLY A 305 -4.06 18.26 5.25
CA GLY A 305 -5.48 18.55 5.27
C GLY A 305 -5.87 19.35 6.51
N GLY A 306 -7.10 19.83 6.56
CA GLY A 306 -7.63 20.52 7.74
C GLY A 306 -8.32 21.83 7.40
N ALA A 307 -8.98 22.39 8.40
CA ALA A 307 -9.77 23.61 8.26
C ALA A 307 -8.91 24.87 8.10
N GLU A 308 -7.64 24.81 8.55
CA GLU A 308 -6.69 25.92 8.59
C GLU A 308 -5.48 25.70 7.68
N GLY A 309 -5.42 24.56 6.97
CA GLY A 309 -4.38 24.29 5.98
C GLY A 309 -4.56 22.96 5.28
N GLY A 310 -5.03 22.97 4.03
CA GLY A 310 -5.01 21.79 3.16
C GLY A 310 -3.58 21.34 2.84
N VAL A 311 -2.69 22.32 2.69
CA VAL A 311 -1.24 22.18 2.50
C VAL A 311 -0.55 23.10 3.50
N ALA A 312 0.57 22.66 4.05
CA ALA A 312 1.37 23.44 4.98
C ALA A 312 2.85 23.34 4.64
N ALA A 313 3.59 24.42 4.90
CA ALA A 313 5.03 24.47 4.85
C ALA A 313 5.58 24.87 6.21
N PHE A 314 6.61 24.15 6.65
CA PHE A 314 7.35 24.42 7.87
C PHE A 314 8.77 24.86 7.51
N ASP A 315 9.37 25.73 8.31
CA ASP A 315 10.78 26.07 8.15
C ASP A 315 11.66 24.82 8.37
N ALA A 316 12.56 24.54 7.45
CA ALA A 316 13.38 23.32 7.47
C ALA A 316 14.43 23.33 8.59
N GLY A 317 14.82 24.51 9.09
CA GLY A 317 15.77 24.68 10.18
C GLY A 317 15.13 24.62 11.56
N THR A 318 13.94 25.21 11.74
CA THR A 318 13.30 25.34 13.06
C THR A 318 12.08 24.44 13.29
N GLY A 319 11.41 24.00 12.21
CA GLY A 319 10.15 23.27 12.30
C GLY A 319 8.93 24.16 12.57
N GLU A 320 9.10 25.48 12.60
CA GLU A 320 7.99 26.42 12.78
C GLU A 320 7.12 26.50 11.51
N LEU A 321 5.81 26.69 11.68
CA LEU A 321 4.88 26.84 10.55
C LEU A 321 5.22 28.13 9.77
N SER A 322 5.66 27.98 8.52
CA SER A 322 5.96 29.10 7.63
C SER A 322 4.69 29.64 6.97
N TRP A 323 3.88 28.74 6.40
CA TRP A 323 2.57 29.06 5.85
C TRP A 323 1.65 27.83 5.84
N ALA A 324 0.35 28.08 5.86
CA ALA A 324 -0.70 27.08 5.66
C ALA A 324 -1.70 27.64 4.65
N SER A 325 -2.23 26.80 3.76
CA SER A 325 -3.06 27.27 2.64
C SER A 325 -4.20 26.33 2.27
N GLY A 326 -5.31 26.94 1.90
CA GLY A 326 -6.52 26.25 1.46
C GLY A 326 -7.17 25.39 2.55
N LYS A 327 -8.24 24.69 2.16
CA LYS A 327 -9.00 23.75 3.02
C LYS A 327 -9.30 22.45 2.29
N ARG A 328 -8.51 22.16 1.27
CA ARG A 328 -8.71 20.98 0.43
C ARG A 328 -8.41 19.73 1.24
N PRO A 329 -9.23 18.68 1.12
CA PRO A 329 -9.02 17.46 1.89
C PRO A 329 -7.69 16.82 1.49
N ALA A 330 -6.96 16.31 2.47
CA ALA A 330 -5.78 15.50 2.21
C ALA A 330 -6.11 14.21 1.45
N SER A 331 -5.08 13.62 0.87
CA SER A 331 -5.10 12.26 0.34
C SER A 331 -3.72 11.64 0.52
N TYR A 332 -3.39 10.63 -0.28
CA TYR A 332 -2.26 9.74 0.03
C TYR A 332 -1.02 9.96 -0.85
N ALA A 333 -1.11 10.85 -1.85
CA ALA A 333 0.04 11.22 -2.66
C ALA A 333 0.97 12.19 -1.90
N ALA A 334 2.27 12.09 -2.16
CA ALA A 334 3.24 13.05 -1.65
C ALA A 334 3.18 14.38 -2.45
N PRO A 335 3.51 15.53 -1.84
CA PRO A 335 3.72 16.76 -2.59
C PRO A 335 4.89 16.60 -3.57
N ARG A 336 4.82 17.29 -4.71
CA ARG A 336 5.83 17.23 -5.76
C ARG A 336 6.19 18.63 -6.26
N LEU A 337 7.47 18.88 -6.48
CA LEU A 337 7.93 20.05 -7.22
C LEU A 337 7.87 19.77 -8.72
N ALA A 338 7.27 20.69 -9.47
CA ALA A 338 7.25 20.66 -10.93
C ALA A 338 7.60 22.04 -11.50
N GLU A 339 8.20 22.05 -12.67
CA GLU A 339 8.37 23.28 -13.44
C GLU A 339 7.11 23.51 -14.29
N ILE A 340 6.43 24.63 -14.05
CA ILE A 340 5.25 25.05 -14.82
C ILE A 340 5.56 26.42 -15.42
N ASN A 341 5.67 26.47 -16.74
CA ASN A 341 5.99 27.70 -17.50
C ASN A 341 7.25 28.42 -16.96
N GLY A 342 8.32 27.67 -16.66
CA GLY A 342 9.58 28.21 -16.15
C GLY A 342 9.56 28.64 -14.67
N ARG A 343 8.53 28.25 -13.91
CA ARG A 343 8.43 28.55 -12.46
C ARG A 343 8.32 27.27 -11.64
N PRO A 344 9.05 27.15 -10.52
CA PRO A 344 8.85 26.08 -9.56
C PRO A 344 7.44 26.18 -8.97
N THR A 345 6.72 25.06 -8.98
CA THR A 345 5.33 24.97 -8.53
C THR A 345 5.17 23.69 -7.72
N VAL A 346 4.51 23.81 -6.57
CA VAL A 346 4.19 22.67 -5.71
C VAL A 346 2.87 22.07 -6.18
N LEU A 347 2.87 20.80 -6.51
CA LEU A 347 1.70 20.02 -6.88
C LEU A 347 1.28 19.15 -5.69
N CYS A 348 0.03 19.29 -5.26
CA CYS A 348 -0.57 18.52 -4.18
C CYS A 348 -1.83 17.83 -4.69
N PHE A 349 -1.84 16.49 -4.64
CA PHE A 349 -2.98 15.69 -5.07
C PHE A 349 -3.84 15.30 -3.86
N GLY A 350 -4.78 16.18 -3.53
CA GLY A 350 -5.71 16.02 -2.41
C GLY A 350 -6.93 15.17 -2.77
N GLY A 351 -7.84 14.95 -1.81
CA GLY A 351 -9.00 14.06 -1.99
C GLY A 351 -10.07 14.59 -2.96
N ASP A 352 -10.05 15.89 -3.26
CA ASP A 352 -10.95 16.57 -4.20
C ASP A 352 -10.30 16.82 -5.58
N GLY A 353 -8.97 16.75 -5.69
CA GLY A 353 -8.28 16.93 -6.96
C GLY A 353 -6.81 17.35 -6.87
N LEU A 354 -6.24 17.65 -8.01
CA LEU A 354 -4.86 18.14 -8.13
C LEU A 354 -4.85 19.66 -8.01
N THR A 355 -4.04 20.19 -7.10
CA THR A 355 -3.91 21.62 -6.86
C THR A 355 -2.46 22.05 -6.97
N ALA A 356 -2.23 23.21 -7.58
CA ALA A 356 -0.92 23.84 -7.64
C ALA A 356 -0.82 25.01 -6.68
N TYR A 357 0.33 25.12 -6.03
CA TYR A 357 0.64 26.15 -5.05
C TYR A 357 2.00 26.80 -5.36
N ARG A 358 2.12 28.08 -5.01
CA ARG A 358 3.41 28.76 -5.02
C ARG A 358 4.28 28.29 -3.86
N VAL A 359 5.60 28.20 -4.08
CA VAL A 359 6.54 27.72 -3.07
C VAL A 359 6.67 28.70 -1.90
N GLU A 360 6.73 30.00 -2.18
CA GLU A 360 7.16 31.01 -1.21
C GLU A 360 6.11 31.31 -0.15
N ASP A 361 4.83 31.35 -0.55
CA ASP A 361 3.70 31.81 0.28
C ASP A 361 2.49 30.86 0.30
N GLY A 362 2.55 29.73 -0.40
CA GLY A 362 1.45 28.76 -0.46
C GLY A 362 0.24 29.23 -1.26
N GLY A 363 0.32 30.34 -2.01
CA GLY A 363 -0.80 30.83 -2.79
C GLY A 363 -1.27 29.81 -3.85
N GLU A 364 -2.55 29.44 -3.81
CA GLU A 364 -3.16 28.54 -4.79
C GLU A 364 -3.14 29.18 -6.19
N LEU A 365 -2.60 28.45 -7.17
CA LEU A 365 -2.48 28.89 -8.57
C LEU A 365 -3.67 28.40 -9.40
N TRP A 366 -3.99 27.11 -9.26
CA TRP A 366 -5.08 26.45 -9.96
C TRP A 366 -5.45 25.12 -9.31
N HIS A 367 -6.65 24.63 -9.63
CA HIS A 367 -7.15 23.34 -9.16
C HIS A 367 -7.90 22.60 -10.28
N VAL A 368 -7.64 21.30 -10.40
CA VAL A 368 -8.35 20.38 -11.29
C VAL A 368 -9.16 19.40 -10.45
N PRO A 369 -10.49 19.48 -10.46
CA PRO A 369 -11.35 18.54 -9.75
C PRO A 369 -11.10 17.11 -10.22
N TRP A 370 -10.71 16.26 -9.27
CA TRP A 370 -10.45 14.85 -9.53
C TRP A 370 -10.65 14.03 -8.27
N THR A 371 -11.81 13.39 -8.17
CA THR A 371 -12.22 12.66 -6.97
C THR A 371 -12.85 11.32 -7.32
N ASN A 372 -12.91 10.42 -6.35
CA ASN A 372 -13.58 9.13 -6.40
C ASN A 372 -14.34 8.91 -5.08
N GLY A 373 -15.14 7.83 -4.99
CA GLY A 373 -16.01 7.59 -3.83
C GLY A 373 -15.28 7.71 -2.49
N PRO A 374 -14.15 7.00 -2.29
CA PRO A 374 -13.33 7.10 -1.07
C PRO A 374 -12.43 8.34 -0.96
N ARG A 375 -12.39 9.23 -1.97
CA ARG A 375 -11.46 10.38 -2.05
C ARG A 375 -9.98 9.99 -1.96
N VAL A 376 -9.61 8.88 -2.59
CA VAL A 376 -8.23 8.36 -2.60
C VAL A 376 -7.52 8.72 -3.89
N ASN A 377 -6.61 9.67 -3.80
CA ASN A 377 -5.61 10.01 -4.81
C ASN A 377 -4.24 9.69 -4.20
N ALA A 378 -3.75 8.49 -4.50
CA ALA A 378 -2.53 7.94 -3.92
C ALA A 378 -1.36 7.93 -4.92
N ALA A 379 -1.65 7.90 -6.23
CA ALA A 379 -0.62 7.96 -7.25
C ALA A 379 -0.11 9.39 -7.42
N LEU A 380 1.21 9.58 -7.38
CA LEU A 380 1.89 10.84 -7.65
C LEU A 380 1.56 11.35 -9.06
N PRO A 381 1.18 12.64 -9.21
CA PRO A 381 1.14 13.30 -10.51
C PRO A 381 2.50 13.22 -11.19
N VAL A 382 2.54 12.83 -12.47
CA VAL A 382 3.78 12.71 -13.24
C VAL A 382 3.95 13.92 -14.15
N SER A 383 5.06 14.63 -14.00
CA SER A 383 5.46 15.70 -14.92
C SER A 383 5.93 15.09 -16.23
N VAL A 384 5.19 15.37 -17.30
CA VAL A 384 5.48 14.88 -18.66
C VAL A 384 6.45 15.82 -19.37
N SER A 385 6.18 17.12 -19.26
CA SER A 385 6.97 18.22 -19.77
C SER A 385 6.62 19.48 -18.96
N PRO A 386 7.33 20.61 -19.11
CA PRO A 386 6.89 21.87 -18.51
C PRO A 386 5.45 22.17 -18.90
N GLY A 387 4.55 22.24 -17.91
CA GLY A 387 3.13 22.49 -18.12
C GLY A 387 2.26 21.29 -18.56
N ARG A 388 2.80 20.06 -18.72
CA ARG A 388 1.98 18.85 -18.97
C ARG A 388 2.10 17.85 -17.84
N LEU A 389 0.96 17.38 -17.34
CA LEU A 389 0.87 16.53 -16.16
C LEU A 389 -0.01 15.31 -16.45
N PHE A 390 0.50 14.12 -16.15
CA PHE A 390 -0.30 12.90 -16.15
C PHE A 390 -0.80 12.62 -14.72
N ILE A 391 -2.08 12.34 -14.58
CA ILE A 391 -2.68 11.90 -13.31
C ILE A 391 -3.46 10.61 -13.48
N SER A 392 -3.49 9.78 -12.44
CA SER A 392 -4.33 8.59 -12.38
C SER A 392 -4.79 8.31 -10.96
N SER A 393 -5.99 7.74 -10.82
CA SER A 393 -6.48 7.21 -9.56
C SER A 393 -7.23 5.90 -9.77
N GLY A 394 -7.15 5.05 -8.74
CA GLY A 394 -7.91 3.81 -8.60
C GLY A 394 -9.41 4.04 -8.45
N TYR A 395 -10.11 3.03 -7.92
CA TYR A 395 -11.54 3.13 -7.58
C TYR A 395 -12.42 3.57 -8.75
N GLY A 396 -12.13 3.05 -9.95
CA GLY A 396 -12.91 3.35 -11.15
C GLY A 396 -12.65 4.71 -11.81
N GLN A 397 -11.75 5.56 -11.28
CA GLN A 397 -11.58 6.93 -11.74
C GLN A 397 -10.81 7.03 -13.08
N GLY A 398 -9.68 6.35 -13.20
CA GLY A 398 -8.94 6.25 -14.46
C GLY A 398 -7.72 7.17 -14.52
N ALA A 399 -7.44 7.71 -15.70
CA ALA A 399 -6.29 8.55 -15.98
C ALA A 399 -6.64 9.74 -16.88
N ALA A 400 -5.83 10.78 -16.82
CA ALA A 400 -5.92 11.95 -17.68
C ALA A 400 -4.54 12.56 -17.94
N LEU A 401 -4.41 13.18 -19.11
CA LEU A 401 -3.32 14.12 -19.42
C LEU A 401 -3.87 15.54 -19.34
N LEU A 402 -3.20 16.37 -18.57
CA LEU A 402 -3.52 17.76 -18.32
C LEU A 402 -2.47 18.65 -18.96
N GLU A 403 -2.90 19.81 -19.44
CA GLU A 403 -2.05 20.88 -19.91
C GLU A 403 -2.39 22.16 -19.14
N VAL A 404 -1.36 22.80 -18.58
CA VAL A 404 -1.47 24.09 -17.90
C VAL A 404 -1.29 25.18 -18.94
N GLY A 405 -2.21 26.14 -18.99
CA GLY A 405 -2.11 27.26 -19.91
C GLY A 405 -0.91 28.14 -19.60
N VAL A 406 -0.50 28.95 -20.58
CA VAL A 406 0.67 29.85 -20.50
C VAL A 406 0.53 30.86 -19.36
N ASP A 407 -0.70 31.19 -18.96
CA ASP A 407 -1.01 32.04 -17.81
C ASP A 407 -0.61 31.43 -16.45
N GLY A 408 -0.30 30.13 -16.42
CA GLY A 408 0.03 29.38 -15.21
C GLY A 408 -1.14 29.24 -14.24
N LYS A 409 -2.38 29.44 -14.71
CA LYS A 409 -3.61 29.47 -13.89
C LYS A 409 -4.77 28.69 -14.52
N SER A 410 -4.79 28.57 -15.83
CA SER A 410 -5.77 27.77 -16.55
C SER A 410 -5.26 26.35 -16.74
N THR A 411 -6.18 25.39 -16.77
CA THR A 411 -5.87 23.98 -17.04
C THR A 411 -6.86 23.41 -18.04
N THR A 412 -6.35 22.59 -18.96
CA THR A 412 -7.13 21.88 -19.97
C THR A 412 -6.88 20.38 -19.84
N THR A 413 -7.94 19.58 -19.86
CA THR A 413 -7.80 18.12 -19.95
C THR A 413 -7.68 17.74 -21.43
N LEU A 414 -6.50 17.30 -21.85
CA LEU A 414 -6.24 16.88 -23.25
C LEU A 414 -6.99 15.58 -23.57
N TRP A 415 -6.96 14.62 -22.65
CA TRP A 415 -7.78 13.43 -22.72
C TRP A 415 -8.05 12.87 -21.32
N LYS A 416 -9.12 12.08 -21.19
CA LYS A 416 -9.47 11.33 -19.98
C LYS A 416 -10.07 9.98 -20.36
N ASN A 417 -9.66 8.92 -19.67
CA ASN A 417 -10.22 7.57 -19.87
C ASN A 417 -10.09 6.69 -18.61
N LYS A 418 -10.61 5.46 -18.68
CA LYS A 418 -10.53 4.46 -17.60
C LYS A 418 -9.58 3.31 -17.95
N LEU A 419 -8.54 3.55 -18.73
CA LEU A 419 -7.64 2.50 -19.22
C LEU A 419 -6.42 2.27 -18.31
N MET A 420 -6.20 3.14 -17.32
CA MET A 420 -5.21 2.99 -16.25
C MET A 420 -5.78 3.54 -14.94
N LYS A 421 -5.82 2.73 -13.89
CA LYS A 421 -6.34 3.04 -12.55
C LYS A 421 -5.26 2.77 -11.51
N CYS A 422 -4.27 3.65 -11.43
CA CYS A 422 -3.20 3.52 -10.46
C CYS A 422 -3.75 3.70 -9.05
N LYS A 423 -3.58 2.68 -8.18
CA LYS A 423 -4.09 2.70 -6.80
C LYS A 423 -2.98 2.99 -5.81
N PHE A 424 -2.05 2.05 -5.60
CA PHE A 424 -0.89 2.26 -4.73
C PHE A 424 0.42 2.47 -5.49
N ASN A 425 0.35 2.43 -6.83
CA ASN A 425 1.51 2.50 -7.70
C ASN A 425 1.60 3.86 -8.39
N ASP A 426 2.83 4.34 -8.58
CA ASP A 426 3.07 5.48 -9.45
C ASP A 426 3.49 5.01 -10.85
N PRO A 427 2.89 5.56 -11.92
CA PRO A 427 3.26 5.22 -13.28
C PRO A 427 4.60 5.84 -13.67
N VAL A 428 5.30 5.22 -14.61
CA VAL A 428 6.54 5.73 -15.21
C VAL A 428 6.34 6.05 -16.68
N ILE A 429 7.10 7.02 -17.20
CA ILE A 429 7.01 7.47 -18.59
C ILE A 429 8.32 7.14 -19.29
N HIS A 430 8.21 6.53 -20.46
CA HIS A 430 9.36 6.22 -21.31
C HIS A 430 8.94 6.31 -22.78
N ASP A 431 9.73 7.03 -23.59
CA ASP A 431 9.57 7.17 -25.05
C ASP A 431 8.12 7.44 -25.52
N GLY A 432 7.48 8.45 -24.93
CA GLY A 432 6.12 8.86 -25.31
C GLY A 432 5.00 7.92 -24.84
N HIS A 433 5.30 7.01 -23.91
CA HIS A 433 4.34 6.05 -23.39
C HIS A 433 4.33 6.04 -21.86
N VAL A 434 3.17 5.75 -21.29
CA VAL A 434 2.96 5.63 -19.85
C VAL A 434 2.79 4.16 -19.47
N TYR A 435 3.56 3.72 -18.49
CA TYR A 435 3.51 2.38 -17.94
C TYR A 435 3.02 2.44 -16.49
N GLY A 436 1.96 1.68 -16.18
CA GLY A 436 1.31 1.70 -14.88
C GLY A 436 0.47 0.45 -14.63
N LEU A 437 0.13 0.18 -13.38
CA LEU A 437 -0.70 -0.96 -13.01
C LEU A 437 -2.19 -0.56 -13.01
N ASP A 438 -2.99 -1.20 -13.85
CA ASP A 438 -4.45 -1.03 -13.92
C ASP A 438 -5.16 -2.20 -13.25
N GLU A 439 -5.53 -2.02 -11.98
CA GLU A 439 -6.10 -3.07 -11.12
C GLU A 439 -5.21 -4.32 -11.05
N GLY A 440 -3.91 -4.06 -10.94
CA GLY A 440 -2.84 -5.05 -10.76
C GLY A 440 -2.35 -5.75 -12.01
N ILE A 441 -2.64 -5.21 -13.20
CA ILE A 441 -2.07 -5.67 -14.47
C ILE A 441 -1.32 -4.51 -15.12
N LEU A 442 -0.09 -4.74 -15.60
CA LEU A 442 0.70 -3.72 -16.28
C LEU A 442 0.04 -3.31 -17.60
N VAL A 443 -0.02 -2.00 -17.82
CA VAL A 443 -0.60 -1.36 -19.00
C VAL A 443 0.41 -0.40 -19.59
N CYS A 444 0.50 -0.39 -20.92
CA CYS A 444 1.13 0.67 -21.69
C CYS A 444 0.05 1.50 -22.40
N LEU A 445 0.05 2.81 -22.15
CA LEU A 445 -0.75 3.78 -22.88
C LEU A 445 0.16 4.66 -23.75
N ASP A 446 -0.30 4.98 -24.94
CA ASP A 446 0.23 6.11 -25.71
C ASP A 446 -0.10 7.41 -24.96
N LEU A 447 0.93 8.19 -24.64
CA LEU A 447 0.81 9.35 -23.76
C LEU A 447 -0.03 10.47 -24.39
N GLU A 448 0.13 10.72 -25.69
CA GLU A 448 -0.55 11.83 -26.39
C GLU A 448 -2.02 11.53 -26.65
N THR A 449 -2.36 10.28 -26.99
CA THR A 449 -3.73 9.89 -27.35
C THR A 449 -4.52 9.23 -26.22
N GLY A 450 -3.84 8.79 -25.16
CA GLY A 450 -4.42 8.00 -24.07
C GLY A 450 -4.86 6.59 -24.50
N ARG A 451 -4.52 6.15 -25.72
CA ARG A 451 -4.93 4.83 -26.24
C ARG A 451 -4.08 3.74 -25.66
N ARG A 452 -4.71 2.62 -25.29
CA ARG A 452 -4.00 1.45 -24.78
C ARG A 452 -3.26 0.71 -25.90
N ARG A 453 -1.94 0.54 -25.73
CA ARG A 453 -1.12 -0.32 -26.58
C ARG A 453 -1.29 -1.79 -26.19
N TRP A 454 -1.13 -2.10 -24.91
CA TRP A 454 -1.31 -3.46 -24.38
C TRP A 454 -1.67 -3.45 -22.88
N LYS A 455 -2.17 -4.60 -22.38
CA LYS A 455 -2.43 -4.87 -20.96
C LYS A 455 -2.13 -6.34 -20.64
N ARG A 456 -1.01 -6.61 -19.97
CA ARG A 456 -0.47 -7.96 -19.68
C ARG A 456 0.44 -7.88 -18.44
N GLY A 457 0.82 -9.03 -17.88
CA GLY A 457 1.64 -9.10 -16.66
C GLY A 457 0.83 -8.74 -15.41
N ARG A 458 0.48 -9.74 -14.59
CA ARG A 458 -0.31 -9.54 -13.37
C ARG A 458 0.62 -9.47 -12.18
N TYR A 459 0.75 -8.29 -11.59
CA TYR A 459 1.69 -7.99 -10.51
C TYR A 459 0.99 -7.54 -9.22
N GLY A 460 -0.35 -7.52 -9.20
CA GLY A 460 -1.10 -6.97 -8.06
C GLY A 460 -0.86 -5.47 -7.90
N TYR A 461 -1.11 -4.90 -6.74
CA TYR A 461 -0.82 -3.48 -6.44
C TYR A 461 0.65 -3.25 -6.09
N GLY A 462 1.54 -3.78 -6.94
CA GLY A 462 2.99 -3.63 -6.83
C GLY A 462 3.50 -2.24 -7.22
N GLN A 463 4.82 -2.11 -7.37
CA GLN A 463 5.53 -0.85 -7.60
C GLN A 463 6.46 -0.94 -8.83
N LEU A 464 6.70 0.21 -9.46
CA LEU A 464 7.46 0.34 -10.71
C LEU A 464 8.66 1.26 -10.54
N LEU A 465 9.82 0.83 -11.05
CA LEU A 465 11.00 1.68 -11.31
C LEU A 465 11.39 1.56 -12.78
N LEU A 466 11.64 2.69 -13.44
CA LEU A 466 12.21 2.72 -14.78
C LEU A 466 13.73 2.77 -14.70
N VAL A 467 14.42 1.89 -15.42
CA VAL A 467 15.89 1.81 -15.49
C VAL A 467 16.28 1.68 -16.95
N GLY A 468 16.71 2.78 -17.57
CA GLY A 468 16.89 2.83 -19.02
C GLY A 468 15.59 2.55 -19.77
N ASP A 469 15.57 1.50 -20.59
CA ASP A 469 14.39 1.00 -21.31
C ASP A 469 13.75 -0.24 -20.66
N LEU A 470 14.09 -0.50 -19.40
CA LEU A 470 13.58 -1.61 -18.60
C LEU A 470 12.76 -1.10 -17.41
N ILE A 471 11.77 -1.89 -17.01
CA ILE A 471 10.95 -1.63 -15.83
C ILE A 471 11.22 -2.75 -14.82
N VAL A 472 11.71 -2.38 -13.65
CA VAL A 472 11.77 -3.25 -12.49
C VAL A 472 10.41 -3.16 -11.78
N VAL A 473 9.70 -4.29 -11.75
CA VAL A 473 8.36 -4.40 -11.15
C VAL A 473 8.47 -5.19 -9.86
N GLN A 474 8.28 -4.55 -8.72
CA GLN A 474 8.09 -5.24 -7.44
C GLN A 474 6.60 -5.56 -7.28
N ALA A 475 6.22 -6.81 -7.52
CA ALA A 475 4.85 -7.27 -7.39
C ALA A 475 4.37 -7.30 -5.93
N GLU A 476 3.05 -7.22 -5.75
CA GLU A 476 2.41 -7.18 -4.44
C GLU A 476 2.73 -8.38 -3.54
N LYS A 477 3.08 -9.53 -4.13
CA LYS A 477 3.44 -10.74 -3.39
C LYS A 477 4.93 -10.87 -3.09
N GLY A 478 5.72 -9.82 -3.33
CA GLY A 478 7.15 -9.77 -3.05
C GLY A 478 8.06 -10.28 -4.17
N GLN A 479 7.50 -10.69 -5.31
CA GLN A 479 8.29 -11.02 -6.52
C GLN A 479 8.84 -9.76 -7.17
N VAL A 480 10.05 -9.82 -7.70
CA VAL A 480 10.60 -8.76 -8.57
C VAL A 480 10.74 -9.31 -9.97
N ALA A 481 10.20 -8.59 -10.95
CA ALA A 481 10.25 -8.93 -12.36
C ALA A 481 10.93 -7.82 -13.17
N LEU A 482 11.63 -8.20 -14.23
CA LEU A 482 12.21 -7.30 -15.21
C LEU A 482 11.37 -7.33 -16.49
N VAL A 483 10.93 -6.16 -16.97
CA VAL A 483 10.03 -6.02 -18.13
C VAL A 483 10.59 -4.99 -19.09
N GLU A 484 10.48 -5.20 -20.40
CA GLU A 484 10.83 -4.17 -21.39
C GLU A 484 9.80 -3.03 -21.42
N ALA A 485 10.27 -1.78 -21.40
CA ALA A 485 9.47 -0.57 -21.55
C ALA A 485 9.16 -0.26 -23.02
N THR A 486 8.58 -1.22 -23.76
CA THR A 486 8.25 -1.06 -25.19
C THR A 486 6.74 -1.00 -25.45
N PRO A 487 6.27 -0.15 -26.38
CA PRO A 487 4.86 -0.07 -26.74
C PRO A 487 4.39 -1.18 -27.69
N ASP A 488 5.31 -1.96 -28.27
CA ASP A 488 4.97 -2.95 -29.30
C ASP A 488 4.27 -4.17 -28.71
N ARG A 489 4.81 -4.70 -27.61
CA ARG A 489 4.26 -5.84 -26.90
C ARG A 489 4.80 -5.92 -25.48
N PHE A 490 4.06 -6.59 -24.60
CA PHE A 490 4.58 -6.97 -23.28
C PHE A 490 5.66 -8.06 -23.41
N ARG A 491 6.79 -7.86 -22.73
CA ARG A 491 7.87 -8.86 -22.61
C ARG A 491 8.48 -8.84 -21.21
N GLU A 492 8.21 -9.90 -20.43
CA GLU A 492 8.91 -10.20 -19.17
C GLU A 492 10.23 -10.92 -19.51
N LEU A 493 11.35 -10.39 -19.00
CA LEU A 493 12.70 -10.91 -19.26
C LEU A 493 13.17 -11.89 -18.18
N GLY A 494 12.67 -11.74 -16.96
CA GLY A 494 12.97 -12.63 -15.85
C GLY A 494 12.30 -12.17 -14.57
N LYS A 495 12.33 -13.03 -13.54
CA LYS A 495 11.81 -12.72 -12.22
C LYS A 495 12.43 -13.60 -11.14
N PHE A 496 12.39 -13.12 -9.91
CA PHE A 496 12.77 -13.88 -8.73
C PHE A 496 11.87 -13.51 -7.53
N ASN A 497 11.85 -14.35 -6.50
CA ASN A 497 11.13 -14.06 -5.26
C ASN A 497 12.05 -13.23 -4.35
N ALA A 498 11.75 -11.95 -4.16
CA ALA A 498 12.59 -11.05 -3.39
C ALA A 498 12.15 -10.94 -1.92
N LEU A 499 10.84 -10.97 -1.68
CA LEU A 499 10.22 -10.89 -0.36
C LEU A 499 9.11 -11.92 -0.22
N GLN A 500 8.77 -12.22 1.03
CA GLN A 500 7.64 -13.03 1.44
C GLN A 500 6.56 -12.10 1.98
N SER A 501 5.33 -12.18 1.48
CA SER A 501 4.15 -11.40 1.92
C SER A 501 3.86 -10.12 1.11
N LYS A 502 2.76 -9.47 1.52
CA LYS A 502 2.15 -8.27 0.93
C LYS A 502 3.13 -7.12 0.89
N THR A 503 3.29 -6.53 -0.28
CA THR A 503 4.27 -5.49 -0.54
C THR A 503 3.66 -4.33 -1.31
N TRP A 504 3.60 -3.16 -0.68
CA TRP A 504 3.19 -1.90 -1.31
C TRP A 504 4.29 -0.83 -1.27
N ASN A 505 5.47 -1.16 -0.74
CA ASN A 505 6.60 -0.26 -0.62
C ASN A 505 7.30 -0.12 -1.97
N HIS A 506 7.70 1.10 -2.31
CA HIS A 506 8.49 1.36 -3.51
C HIS A 506 9.91 0.77 -3.35
N PRO A 507 10.42 0.02 -4.35
CA PRO A 507 11.83 -0.39 -4.35
C PRO A 507 12.73 0.82 -4.60
N VAL A 508 14.01 0.65 -4.28
CA VAL A 508 15.07 1.61 -4.57
C VAL A 508 16.24 0.91 -5.24
N LEU A 509 16.81 1.51 -6.28
CA LEU A 509 18.01 0.99 -6.94
C LEU A 509 19.10 2.07 -6.93
N VAL A 510 20.20 1.78 -6.24
CA VAL A 510 21.41 2.63 -6.20
C VAL A 510 22.58 1.83 -6.76
N GLY A 511 23.18 2.33 -7.84
CA GLY A 511 24.13 1.55 -8.64
C GLY A 511 23.49 0.24 -9.11
N ASN A 512 24.04 -0.90 -8.68
CA ASN A 512 23.48 -2.22 -8.94
C ASN A 512 22.76 -2.84 -7.72
N ARG A 513 22.56 -2.09 -6.64
CA ARG A 513 21.93 -2.59 -5.41
C ARG A 513 20.45 -2.24 -5.37
N LEU A 514 19.60 -3.25 -5.53
CA LEU A 514 18.15 -3.16 -5.37
C LEU A 514 17.77 -3.42 -3.92
N LEU A 515 17.23 -2.39 -3.26
CA LEU A 515 16.59 -2.48 -1.96
C LEU A 515 15.09 -2.71 -2.13
N VAL A 516 14.59 -3.71 -1.42
CA VAL A 516 13.17 -4.05 -1.35
C VAL A 516 12.76 -4.21 0.11
N ARG A 517 11.53 -3.82 0.43
CA ARG A 517 10.93 -4.13 1.72
C ARG A 517 9.44 -4.35 1.63
N ASN A 518 8.91 -4.94 2.69
CA ASN A 518 7.49 -4.96 3.00
C ASN A 518 7.25 -4.57 4.46
N ALA A 519 6.14 -5.00 5.04
CA ALA A 519 5.80 -4.77 6.44
C ALA A 519 6.53 -5.72 7.43
N ASP A 520 7.31 -6.68 6.94
CA ASP A 520 7.86 -7.79 7.75
C ASP A 520 9.39 -7.86 7.66
N GLU A 521 9.94 -7.50 6.51
CA GLU A 521 11.34 -7.68 6.19
C GLU A 521 11.80 -6.66 5.15
N MET A 522 13.12 -6.51 5.09
CA MET A 522 13.83 -5.83 4.02
C MET A 522 14.99 -6.67 3.53
N ALA A 523 15.39 -6.47 2.28
CA ALA A 523 16.52 -7.16 1.67
C ALA A 523 17.21 -6.28 0.63
N CYS A 524 18.50 -6.57 0.42
CA CYS A 524 19.30 -6.02 -0.67
C CYS A 524 19.68 -7.12 -1.65
N PHE A 525 19.48 -6.84 -2.93
CA PHE A 525 19.90 -7.69 -4.03
C PHE A 525 20.88 -6.94 -4.91
N GLU A 526 21.94 -7.61 -5.31
CA GLU A 526 22.81 -7.16 -6.39
C GLU A 526 22.20 -7.59 -7.72
N LEU A 527 21.87 -6.61 -8.56
CA LEU A 527 21.36 -6.81 -9.91
C LEU A 527 22.53 -6.95 -10.90
N PRO A 528 22.42 -7.83 -11.89
CA PRO A 528 23.41 -7.92 -12.96
C PRO A 528 23.34 -6.66 -13.84
N VAL A 529 24.50 -6.08 -14.15
CA VAL A 529 24.68 -4.93 -15.06
C VAL A 529 25.49 -5.33 -16.29
N GLU A 530 25.38 -4.55 -17.37
CA GLU A 530 26.13 -4.77 -18.62
C GLU A 530 27.58 -4.26 -18.58
#